data_AF-A0A936ALB2-F1
#
_entry.id   AF-A0A936ALB2-F1
#
_cell.length_a   1.000
_cell.length_b   1.000
_cell.length_c   1.000
_cell.angle_alpha   90.00
_cell.angle_beta   90.00
_cell.angle_gamma   90.00
#
_symmetry.space_group_name_H-M   'P 1'
#
loop_
_entity.id
_entity.type
_entity.pdbx_description
1 polymer ?
#
loop_
_entity_poly.entity_id
_entity_poly.type
_entity_poly.pdbx_seq_one_letter_code
_entity_poly.pdbx_strand_id
1 'polypeptide(L)'
;MNALANPGGAEVKDEGDLRARCLAILSINQLHDVRFSRKAVGFVFTFLNYQDPILHAIAEETMAELKNTRNGYHELTGILKQSNFPDFRRKAVYWLGKYQIEEAREFLTEIAASDRDPVVQKLAAEALSSIKKQ
;
A
#
# COMPACT_ATOMS: atom_id res chain seq x y z
N MET A 1 -15.47 -11.61 0.06
CA MET A 1 -14.74 -10.36 0.43
C MET A 1 -14.12 -9.65 -0.77
N ASN A 2 -13.45 -10.33 -1.71
CA ASN A 2 -12.87 -9.64 -2.89
C ASN A 2 -13.90 -8.82 -3.71
N ALA A 3 -15.12 -9.36 -3.89
CA ALA A 3 -16.22 -8.63 -4.55
C ALA A 3 -16.72 -7.40 -3.76
N LEU A 4 -16.47 -7.31 -2.45
CA LEU A 4 -16.80 -6.12 -1.65
C LEU A 4 -15.70 -5.07 -1.76
N ALA A 5 -14.43 -5.46 -1.82
CA ALA A 5 -13.32 -4.53 -2.01
C ALA A 5 -13.33 -3.87 -3.40
N ASN A 6 -13.80 -4.60 -4.42
CA ASN A 6 -14.06 -4.06 -5.75
C ASN A 6 -15.18 -4.87 -6.45
N PRO A 7 -16.43 -4.39 -6.45
CA PRO A 7 -17.56 -5.05 -7.09
C PRO A 7 -17.53 -4.86 -8.61
N GLY A 8 -16.55 -5.47 -9.27
CA GLY A 8 -16.46 -5.51 -10.74
C GLY A 8 -16.05 -4.20 -11.41
N GLY A 9 -15.30 -3.33 -10.71
CA GLY A 9 -14.87 -2.03 -11.23
C GLY A 9 -15.93 -0.94 -11.06
N ALA A 10 -17.01 -1.19 -10.32
CA ALA A 10 -18.00 -0.16 -10.05
C ALA A 10 -17.36 1.03 -9.32
N GLU A 11 -17.74 2.23 -9.75
CA GLU A 11 -17.32 3.48 -9.12
C GLU A 11 -17.70 3.51 -7.64
N VAL A 12 -16.90 4.25 -6.86
CA VAL A 12 -17.22 4.53 -5.46
C VAL A 12 -18.36 5.53 -5.43
N LYS A 13 -19.46 5.16 -4.79
CA LYS A 13 -20.70 5.95 -4.80
C LYS A 13 -20.67 7.11 -3.80
N ASP A 14 -20.16 6.83 -2.61
CA ASP A 14 -20.12 7.76 -1.48
C ASP A 14 -19.06 7.31 -0.47
N GLU A 15 -18.91 8.09 0.61
CA GLU A 15 -18.02 7.79 1.73
C GLU A 15 -18.32 6.41 2.36
N GLY A 16 -19.59 6.04 2.51
CA GLY A 16 -19.99 4.77 3.12
C GLY A 16 -19.54 3.56 2.29
N ASP A 17 -19.69 3.64 0.97
CA ASP A 17 -19.19 2.64 0.02
C ASP A 17 -17.67 2.50 0.12
N LEU A 18 -16.92 3.61 0.13
CA LEU A 18 -15.46 3.54 0.25
C LEU A 18 -15.02 2.93 1.59
N ARG A 19 -15.65 3.33 2.71
CA ARG A 19 -15.34 2.75 4.03
C ARG A 19 -15.60 1.24 4.05
N ALA A 20 -16.69 0.78 3.43
CA ALA A 20 -16.97 -0.65 3.32
C ALA A 20 -15.91 -1.40 2.50
N ARG A 21 -15.48 -0.83 1.38
CA ARG A 21 -14.39 -1.39 0.55
C ARG A 21 -13.08 -1.46 1.31
N CYS A 22 -12.70 -0.39 1.99
CA CYS A 22 -11.49 -0.31 2.78
C CYS A 22 -11.48 -1.31 3.95
N LEU A 23 -12.60 -1.43 4.67
CA LEU A 23 -12.74 -2.44 5.73
C LEU A 23 -12.60 -3.87 5.18
N ALA A 24 -13.18 -4.15 4.00
CA ALA A 24 -12.98 -5.43 3.33
C ALA A 24 -11.52 -5.67 2.97
N ILE A 25 -10.78 -4.65 2.52
CA ILE A 25 -9.35 -4.75 2.19
C ILE A 25 -8.52 -5.07 3.44
N LEU A 26 -8.77 -4.37 4.55
CA LEU A 26 -8.11 -4.65 5.82
C LEU A 26 -8.42 -6.09 6.29
N SER A 27 -9.68 -6.51 6.19
CA SER A 27 -10.10 -7.87 6.55
C SER A 27 -9.41 -8.93 5.69
N ILE A 28 -9.30 -8.72 4.37
CA ILE A 28 -8.57 -9.62 3.47
C ILE A 28 -7.10 -9.72 3.90
N ASN A 29 -6.49 -8.61 4.31
CA ASN A 29 -5.09 -8.59 4.76
C ASN A 29 -4.86 -9.17 6.16
N GLN A 30 -5.92 -9.56 6.88
CA GLN A 30 -5.81 -10.34 8.12
C GLN A 30 -5.88 -11.85 7.90
N LEU A 31 -6.34 -12.31 6.73
CA LEU A 31 -6.52 -13.73 6.44
C LEU A 31 -5.18 -14.45 6.26
N HIS A 32 -5.15 -15.73 6.62
CA HIS A 32 -4.04 -16.62 6.25
C HIS A 32 -3.97 -16.88 4.73
N ASP A 33 -5.13 -16.81 4.06
CA ASP A 33 -5.22 -16.94 2.61
C ASP A 33 -4.86 -15.61 1.93
N VAL A 34 -3.67 -15.57 1.34
CA VAL A 34 -3.08 -14.39 0.70
C VAL A 34 -3.40 -14.25 -0.78
N ARG A 35 -4.27 -15.09 -1.36
CA ARG A 35 -4.56 -15.06 -2.82
C ARG A 35 -5.04 -13.70 -3.31
N PHE A 36 -5.67 -12.91 -2.44
CA PHE A 36 -6.26 -11.61 -2.79
C PHE A 36 -5.69 -10.43 -2.01
N SER A 37 -4.81 -10.63 -1.03
CA SER A 37 -4.25 -9.58 -0.17
C SER A 37 -3.54 -8.50 -1.00
N ARG A 38 -2.62 -8.89 -1.89
CA ARG A 38 -1.90 -7.93 -2.74
C ARG A 38 -2.81 -7.12 -3.64
N LYS A 39 -3.77 -7.80 -4.28
CA LYS A 39 -4.73 -7.17 -5.18
C LYS A 39 -5.60 -6.17 -4.41
N ALA A 40 -6.00 -6.52 -3.19
CA ALA A 40 -6.76 -5.66 -2.30
C ALA A 40 -5.97 -4.39 -1.93
N VAL A 41 -4.68 -4.49 -1.59
CA VAL A 41 -3.82 -3.30 -1.37
C VAL A 41 -3.74 -2.43 -2.63
N GLY A 42 -3.65 -3.05 -3.82
CA GLY A 42 -3.69 -2.34 -5.09
C GLY A 42 -4.95 -1.49 -5.30
N PHE A 43 -6.10 -1.86 -4.74
CA PHE A 43 -7.30 -1.02 -4.81
C PHE A 43 -7.18 0.24 -3.95
N VAL A 44 -6.56 0.17 -2.77
CA VAL A 44 -6.31 1.37 -1.96
C VAL A 44 -5.44 2.37 -2.73
N PHE A 45 -4.46 1.89 -3.50
CA PHE A 45 -3.65 2.76 -4.36
C PHE A 45 -4.45 3.45 -5.45
N THR A 46 -5.53 2.85 -5.93
CA THR A 46 -6.45 3.52 -6.87
C THR A 46 -7.29 4.57 -6.15
N PHE A 47 -7.72 4.33 -4.92
CA PHE A 47 -8.50 5.27 -4.12
C PHE A 47 -7.67 6.49 -3.69
N LEU A 48 -6.36 6.32 -3.47
CA LEU A 48 -5.43 7.44 -3.24
C LEU A 48 -5.35 8.43 -4.42
N ASN A 49 -5.86 8.09 -5.61
CA ASN A 49 -5.89 9.01 -6.75
C ASN A 49 -7.17 9.87 -6.81
N TYR A 50 -8.14 9.62 -5.92
CA TYR A 50 -9.36 10.41 -5.88
C TYR A 50 -9.06 11.86 -5.48
N GLN A 51 -9.70 12.79 -6.21
CA GLN A 51 -9.59 14.23 -5.98
C GLN A 51 -10.48 14.70 -4.84
N ASP A 52 -11.51 13.92 -4.51
CA ASP A 52 -12.35 14.20 -3.35
C ASP A 52 -11.51 14.04 -2.07
N PRO A 53 -11.38 15.09 -1.24
CA PRO A 53 -10.50 15.07 -0.08
C PRO A 53 -10.96 14.10 1.02
N ILE A 54 -12.27 13.87 1.15
CA ILE A 54 -12.82 12.94 2.14
C ILE A 54 -12.49 11.51 1.70
N LEU A 55 -12.73 11.17 0.43
CA LEU A 55 -12.40 9.85 -0.08
C LEU A 55 -10.88 9.58 -0.06
N HIS A 56 -10.08 10.60 -0.37
CA HIS A 56 -8.62 10.51 -0.27
C HIS A 56 -8.18 10.21 1.17
N ALA A 57 -8.71 10.95 2.15
CA ALA A 57 -8.39 10.74 3.57
C ALA A 57 -8.74 9.33 4.04
N ILE A 58 -9.88 8.77 3.61
CA ILE A 58 -10.25 7.38 3.94
C ILE A 58 -9.23 6.37 3.37
N ALA A 59 -8.74 6.61 2.15
CA ALA A 59 -7.71 5.76 1.55
C ALA A 59 -6.37 5.88 2.31
N GLU A 60 -5.99 7.09 2.74
CA GLU A 60 -4.80 7.31 3.57
C GLU A 60 -4.92 6.64 4.95
N GLU A 61 -6.05 6.78 5.63
CA GLU A 61 -6.34 6.07 6.89
C GLU A 61 -6.21 4.56 6.72
N THR A 62 -6.76 4.02 5.62
CA THR A 62 -6.68 2.58 5.31
C THR A 62 -5.24 2.13 5.10
N MET A 63 -4.45 2.94 4.38
CA MET A 63 -3.02 2.68 4.22
C MET A 63 -2.27 2.76 5.54
N ALA A 64 -2.60 3.70 6.43
CA ALA A 64 -1.98 3.78 7.75
C ALA A 64 -2.27 2.52 8.59
N GLU A 65 -3.47 1.97 8.47
CA GLU A 65 -3.92 0.79 9.22
C GLU A 65 -3.37 -0.54 8.68
N LEU A 66 -3.01 -0.61 7.39
CA LEU A 66 -2.45 -1.83 6.78
C LEU A 66 -1.22 -2.38 7.53
N LYS A 67 -0.43 -1.53 8.18
CA LYS A 67 0.72 -1.98 9.00
C LYS A 67 0.33 -2.88 10.18
N ASN A 68 -0.90 -2.74 10.67
CA ASN A 68 -1.45 -3.53 11.78
C ASN A 68 -2.13 -4.81 11.29
N THR A 69 -2.18 -5.03 9.98
CA THR A 69 -2.69 -6.27 9.40
C THR A 69 -1.59 -7.31 9.25
N ARG A 70 -1.97 -8.59 9.31
CA ARG A 70 -1.05 -9.70 9.14
C ARG A 70 -0.19 -9.58 7.88
N ASN A 71 -0.79 -9.20 6.76
CA ASN A 71 -0.14 -9.27 5.45
C ASN A 71 0.31 -7.90 4.91
N GLY A 72 -0.15 -6.77 5.47
CA GLY A 72 0.03 -5.45 4.85
C GLY A 72 1.49 -5.09 4.55
N TYR A 73 2.40 -5.28 5.51
CA TYR A 73 3.83 -5.08 5.29
C TYR A 73 4.38 -6.01 4.18
N HIS A 74 4.05 -7.30 4.23
CA HIS A 74 4.51 -8.28 3.25
C HIS A 74 3.95 -8.01 1.84
N GLU A 75 2.72 -7.49 1.73
CA GLU A 75 2.17 -7.13 0.43
C GLU A 75 2.79 -5.87 -0.15
N LEU A 76 3.10 -4.85 0.67
CA LEU A 76 3.82 -3.68 0.19
C LEU A 76 5.22 -4.03 -0.31
N THR A 77 5.96 -4.88 0.42
CA THR A 77 7.27 -5.36 -0.04
C THR A 77 7.13 -6.21 -1.32
N GLY A 78 6.11 -7.06 -1.40
CA GLY A 78 5.80 -7.84 -2.61
C GLY A 78 5.47 -6.97 -3.83
N ILE A 79 4.69 -5.91 -3.65
CA ILE A 79 4.38 -4.93 -4.71
C ILE A 79 5.64 -4.20 -5.14
N LEU A 80 6.44 -3.71 -4.19
CA LEU A 80 7.68 -2.98 -4.50
C LEU A 80 8.66 -3.86 -5.31
N LYS A 81 8.75 -5.16 -5.01
CA LYS A 81 9.60 -6.09 -5.78
C LYS A 81 9.05 -6.45 -7.16
N GLN A 82 7.74 -6.69 -7.27
CA GLN A 82 7.17 -7.43 -8.40
C GLN A 82 6.29 -6.59 -9.33
N SER A 83 5.86 -5.40 -8.91
CA SER A 83 4.93 -4.60 -9.71
C SER A 83 5.58 -4.06 -10.98
N ASN A 84 4.90 -4.27 -12.10
CA ASN A 84 5.23 -3.65 -13.38
C ASN A 84 4.80 -2.18 -13.49
N PHE A 85 3.93 -1.73 -12.59
CA PHE A 85 3.48 -0.34 -12.55
C PHE A 85 4.41 0.48 -11.65
N PRO A 86 5.17 1.45 -12.19
CA PRO A 86 6.08 2.26 -11.38
C PRO A 86 5.33 3.06 -10.30
N ASP A 87 4.13 3.57 -10.59
CA ASP A 87 3.27 4.25 -9.61
C ASP A 87 2.99 3.40 -8.36
N PHE A 88 2.71 2.11 -8.54
CA PHE A 88 2.44 1.20 -7.43
C PHE A 88 3.71 0.96 -6.59
N ARG A 89 4.88 0.88 -7.23
CA ARG A 89 6.16 0.77 -6.52
C ARG A 89 6.45 2.05 -5.72
N ARG A 90 6.22 3.22 -6.31
CA ARG A 90 6.36 4.54 -5.64
C ARG A 90 5.46 4.66 -4.40
N LYS A 91 4.20 4.26 -4.51
CA LYS A 91 3.27 4.23 -3.37
C LYS A 91 3.72 3.23 -2.31
N ALA A 92 4.14 2.02 -2.72
CA ALA A 92 4.59 1.00 -1.78
C ALA A 92 5.82 1.46 -0.97
N VAL A 93 6.84 2.03 -1.64
CA VAL A 93 8.05 2.51 -0.95
C VAL A 93 7.75 3.69 -0.02
N TYR A 94 6.85 4.60 -0.42
CA TYR A 94 6.40 5.70 0.43
C TYR A 94 5.79 5.19 1.74
N TRP A 95 4.84 4.24 1.65
CA TRP A 95 4.16 3.71 2.83
C TRP A 95 5.07 2.85 3.70
N LEU A 96 6.00 2.09 3.12
CA LEU A 96 7.03 1.37 3.88
C LEU A 96 7.90 2.33 4.71
N GLY A 97 8.29 3.48 4.15
CA GLY A 97 9.01 4.52 4.92
C GLY A 97 8.16 5.12 6.05
N LYS A 98 6.86 5.37 5.81
CA LYS A 98 5.93 5.87 6.82
C LYS A 98 5.70 4.93 7.98
N TYR A 99 5.80 3.61 7.76
CA TYR A 99 5.57 2.64 8.82
C TYR A 99 6.70 2.57 9.86
N GLN A 100 7.88 3.11 9.55
CA GLN A 100 9.02 3.16 10.49
C GLN A 100 9.42 1.76 11.01
N ILE A 101 9.36 0.76 10.13
CA ILE A 101 9.70 -0.63 10.41
C ILE A 101 11.19 -0.83 10.12
N GLU A 102 11.98 -1.18 11.14
CA GLU A 102 13.44 -1.31 11.02
C GLU A 102 13.84 -2.46 10.10
N GLU A 103 13.06 -3.54 10.08
CA GLU A 103 13.20 -4.69 9.18
C GLU A 103 13.08 -4.30 7.70
N ALA A 104 12.48 -3.15 7.39
CA ALA A 104 12.42 -2.64 6.02
C ALA A 104 13.76 -2.08 5.53
N ARG A 105 14.73 -1.77 6.40
CA ARG A 105 15.97 -1.07 6.03
C ARG A 105 16.81 -1.79 5.00
N GLU A 106 17.08 -3.07 5.21
CA GLU A 106 17.89 -3.87 4.28
C GLU A 106 17.23 -3.89 2.90
N PHE A 107 15.92 -4.11 2.89
CA PHE A 107 15.14 -4.12 1.67
C PHE A 107 15.08 -2.75 0.98
N LEU A 108 14.89 -1.65 1.72
CA LEU A 108 14.91 -0.29 1.16
C LEU A 108 16.30 0.08 0.62
N THR A 109 17.37 -0.44 1.21
CA THR A 109 18.74 -0.25 0.73
C THR A 109 18.94 -0.91 -0.64
N GLU A 110 18.46 -2.15 -0.81
CA GLU A 110 18.46 -2.86 -2.09
C GLU A 110 17.69 -2.09 -3.17
N ILE A 111 16.48 -1.64 -2.84
CA ILE A 111 15.62 -0.89 -3.77
C ILE A 111 16.25 0.46 -4.16
N ALA A 112 16.84 1.18 -3.19
CA ALA A 112 17.53 2.44 -3.45
C ALA A 112 18.70 2.28 -4.43
N ALA A 113 19.36 1.13 -4.44
CA ALA A 113 20.50 0.85 -5.30
C ALA A 113 20.11 0.29 -6.68
N SER A 114 18.97 -0.40 -6.79
CA SER A 114 18.72 -1.31 -7.93
C SER A 114 17.33 -1.24 -8.57
N ASP A 115 16.36 -0.46 -8.06
CA ASP A 115 15.05 -0.36 -8.74
C ASP A 115 15.23 0.22 -10.14
N ARG A 116 14.50 -0.32 -11.10
CA ARG A 116 14.52 0.15 -12.50
C ARG A 116 13.95 1.55 -12.71
N ASP A 117 13.20 2.09 -11.76
CA ASP A 117 12.68 3.47 -11.79
C ASP A 117 13.51 4.37 -10.86
N PRO A 118 14.24 5.37 -11.40
CA PRO A 118 15.02 6.31 -10.60
C PRO A 118 14.21 7.07 -9.53
N VAL A 119 12.90 7.27 -9.76
CA VAL A 119 12.02 7.89 -8.75
C VAL A 119 11.81 6.94 -7.58
N VAL A 120 11.69 5.64 -7.83
CA VAL A 120 11.57 4.64 -6.76
C VAL A 120 12.88 4.54 -5.98
N GLN A 121 14.03 4.56 -6.66
CA GLN A 121 15.35 4.60 -6.01
C GLN A 121 15.46 5.79 -5.03
N LYS A 122 15.11 6.99 -5.51
CA LYS A 122 15.11 8.21 -4.70
C LYS A 122 14.18 8.09 -3.48
N LEU A 123 12.93 7.67 -3.70
CA LEU A 123 11.95 7.50 -2.61
C LEU A 123 12.40 6.44 -1.59
N ALA A 124 13.11 5.39 -2.02
CA ALA A 124 13.68 4.39 -1.11
C ALA A 124 14.79 4.96 -0.23
N ALA A 125 15.67 5.80 -0.81
CA ALA A 125 16.69 6.51 -0.04
C ALA A 125 16.08 7.50 0.96
N GLU A 126 15.02 8.21 0.59
CA GLU A 126 14.25 9.09 1.48
C GLU A 126 13.55 8.29 2.59
N ALA A 127 12.93 7.16 2.25
CA ALA A 127 12.31 6.27 3.24
C ALA A 127 13.37 5.77 4.24
N LEU A 128 14.53 5.30 3.77
CA LEU A 128 15.63 4.82 4.60
C LEU A 128 16.19 5.88 5.56
N SER A 129 16.27 7.14 5.10
CA SER A 129 16.72 8.25 5.94
C SER A 129 15.68 8.67 6.98
N SER A 130 14.39 8.48 6.67
CA SER A 130 13.29 8.80 7.58
C SER A 130 13.10 7.78 8.71
N ILE A 131 13.55 6.52 8.53
CA ILE A 131 13.44 5.48 9.56
C ILE A 131 14.40 5.82 10.70
N LYS A 132 13.86 6.07 11.89
CA LYS A 132 14.69 6.31 13.08
C LYS A 132 15.51 5.07 13.42
N LYS A 133 16.83 5.22 13.52
CA LYS A 133 17.70 4.17 14.07
C LYS A 133 17.36 4.00 15.55
N GLN A 134 17.03 2.78 15.97
CA GLN A 134 16.86 2.41 17.38
C GLN A 134 18.22 2.24 18.07
#